data_AF-A0A7C7Q3C4-F1
#
_entry.id   AF-A0A7C7Q3C4-F1
#
_cell.length_a   1.000
_cell.length_b   1.000
_cell.length_c   1.000
_cell.angle_alpha   90.00
_cell.angle_beta   90.00
_cell.angle_gamma   90.00
#
_symmetry.space_group_name_H-M   'P 1'
#
loop_
_entity.id
_entity.type
_entity.pdbx_description
1 polymer ?
#
loop_
_entity_poly.entity_id
_entity_poly.type
_entity_poly.pdbx_seq_one_letter_code
_entity_poly.pdbx_strand_id
1 'polypeptide(L)'
;MHDEIRNRRGTFRRATSGIMAVNRLKKERGTDKPVININSTIFDFNYHLLSEMAEIADRLEAKTITFHHLIFISRRTYEEHNRIFRELFGVESFDWAGFVEDELPHIDTDVLIDEIHKLRRRRDLRVTFYPNFTDEEIRRYYTSFDFLPDSYKRRCLSPWMVAYIFPDGSVRPCLSLNLSVGNIGDSSFKEIWNGEEYRRFRRIVKERGFFPVCPKCTEFYRF
;
A
#
# COMPACT_ATOMS: atom_id res chain seq x y z
N MET A 1 4.12 -12.77 17.42
CA MET A 1 4.33 -11.89 16.25
C MET A 1 3.06 -11.45 15.51
N HIS A 2 2.42 -12.22 14.60
CA HIS A 2 1.31 -11.66 13.77
C HIS A 2 0.18 -11.01 14.61
N ASP A 3 -0.28 -11.71 15.65
CA ASP A 3 -1.34 -11.20 16.53
C ASP A 3 -0.91 -9.98 17.37
N GLU A 4 0.39 -9.85 17.68
CA GLU A 4 0.95 -8.68 18.35
C GLU A 4 0.94 -7.47 17.41
N ILE A 5 1.43 -7.64 16.17
CA ILE A 5 1.41 -6.59 15.14
C ILE A 5 -0.03 -6.14 14.84
N ARG A 6 -0.99 -7.07 14.79
CA ARG A 6 -2.41 -6.76 14.60
C ARG A 6 -3.13 -6.29 15.87
N ASN A 7 -2.42 -6.25 17.00
CA ASN A 7 -2.93 -5.94 18.33
C ASN A 7 -4.24 -6.69 18.67
N ARG A 8 -4.33 -7.97 18.28
CA ARG A 8 -5.54 -8.78 18.47
C ARG A 8 -5.22 -10.27 18.47
N ARG A 9 -5.45 -10.91 19.62
CA ARG A 9 -5.27 -12.36 19.79
C ARG A 9 -6.20 -13.17 18.88
N GLY A 10 -5.66 -14.25 18.32
CA GLY A 10 -6.36 -15.21 17.47
C GLY A 10 -6.57 -14.79 16.02
N THR A 11 -6.06 -13.63 15.59
CA THR A 11 -6.28 -13.16 14.20
C THR A 11 -5.55 -13.99 13.16
N PHE A 12 -4.32 -14.43 13.45
CA PHE A 12 -3.55 -15.31 12.57
C PHE A 12 -4.32 -16.60 12.32
N ARG A 13 -4.75 -17.28 13.38
CA ARG A 13 -5.54 -18.51 13.31
C ARG A 13 -6.82 -18.31 12.51
N ARG A 14 -7.56 -17.20 12.74
CA ARG A 14 -8.79 -16.92 12.01
C ARG A 14 -8.54 -16.71 10.51
N ALA A 15 -7.50 -15.96 10.16
CA ALA A 15 -7.14 -15.71 8.77
C ALA A 15 -6.73 -17.01 8.05
N THR A 16 -5.86 -17.81 8.67
CA THR A 16 -5.37 -19.07 8.07
C THR A 16 -6.47 -20.13 7.97
N SER A 17 -7.36 -20.24 8.97
CA SER A 17 -8.53 -21.12 8.88
C SER A 17 -9.47 -20.72 7.74
N GLY A 18 -9.64 -19.42 7.49
CA GLY A 18 -10.43 -18.94 6.34
C GLY A 18 -9.82 -19.35 4.99
N ILE A 19 -8.50 -19.19 4.84
CA ILE A 19 -7.77 -19.61 3.63
C ILE A 19 -7.89 -21.12 3.41
N MET A 20 -7.70 -21.92 4.47
CA MET A 20 -7.85 -23.38 4.41
C MET A 20 -9.27 -23.80 4.00
N ALA A 21 -10.31 -23.12 4.51
CA ALA A 21 -11.69 -23.38 4.14
C ALA A 21 -11.95 -23.07 2.65
N VAL A 22 -11.40 -21.98 2.11
CA VAL A 22 -11.49 -21.66 0.67
C VAL A 22 -10.80 -22.73 -0.17
N ASN A 23 -9.59 -23.17 0.21
CA ASN A 23 -8.89 -24.23 -0.52
C ASN A 23 -9.60 -25.57 -0.47
N ARG A 24 -10.26 -25.90 0.65
CA ARG A 24 -11.12 -27.08 0.74
C ARG A 24 -12.27 -27.01 -0.26
N LEU A 25 -13.01 -25.89 -0.29
CA LEU A 25 -14.12 -25.67 -1.23
C LEU A 25 -13.67 -25.71 -2.70
N LYS A 26 -12.47 -25.22 -3.00
CA LYS A 26 -11.85 -25.30 -4.34
C LYS A 26 -11.67 -26.76 -4.78
N LYS A 27 -11.13 -27.60 -3.90
CA LYS A 27 -10.93 -29.04 -4.14
C LYS A 27 -12.27 -29.75 -4.32
N GLU A 28 -13.24 -29.50 -3.43
CA GLU A 28 -14.60 -30.07 -3.52
C GLU A 28 -15.31 -29.71 -4.83
N ARG A 29 -15.09 -28.50 -5.35
CA ARG A 29 -15.70 -28.00 -6.58
C ARG A 29 -14.85 -28.23 -7.84
N GLY A 30 -13.69 -28.88 -7.72
CA GLY A 30 -12.79 -29.12 -8.84
C GLY A 30 -12.30 -27.85 -9.54
N THR A 31 -12.11 -26.75 -8.80
CA THR A 31 -11.71 -25.45 -9.36
C THR A 31 -10.40 -24.94 -8.75
N ASP A 32 -9.62 -24.21 -9.55
CA ASP A 32 -8.43 -23.48 -9.09
C ASP A 32 -8.76 -22.06 -8.61
N LYS A 33 -10.03 -21.63 -8.69
CA LYS A 33 -10.50 -20.28 -8.33
C LYS A 33 -11.29 -20.24 -7.02
N PRO A 34 -11.16 -19.16 -6.22
CA PRO A 34 -10.32 -17.99 -6.47
C PRO A 34 -8.82 -18.27 -6.28
N VAL A 35 -7.99 -17.47 -6.94
CA VAL A 35 -6.55 -17.44 -6.69
C VAL A 35 -6.33 -16.69 -5.38
N ILE A 36 -5.51 -17.25 -4.49
CA ILE A 36 -5.20 -16.64 -3.19
C ILE A 36 -3.84 -15.95 -3.30
N ASN A 37 -3.83 -14.65 -3.02
CA ASN A 37 -2.63 -13.85 -2.82
C ASN A 37 -2.55 -13.41 -1.35
N ILE A 38 -1.40 -13.62 -0.73
CA ILE A 38 -1.14 -13.13 0.63
C ILE A 38 -0.40 -11.79 0.52
N ASN A 39 -0.88 -10.77 1.23
CA ASN A 39 -0.17 -9.51 1.37
C ASN A 39 0.44 -9.44 2.78
N SER A 40 1.73 -9.12 2.87
CA SER A 40 2.43 -8.90 4.13
C SER A 40 3.18 -7.57 4.08
N THR A 41 3.12 -6.77 5.14
CA THR A 41 3.90 -5.53 5.24
C THR A 41 5.25 -5.86 5.86
N ILE A 42 6.34 -5.40 5.24
CA ILE A 42 7.69 -5.45 5.80
C ILE A 42 7.73 -4.45 6.95
N PHE A 43 8.15 -4.89 8.13
CA PHE A 43 8.15 -4.09 9.34
C PHE A 43 9.37 -4.46 10.20
N ASP A 44 9.73 -3.59 11.15
CA ASP A 44 10.86 -3.79 12.08
C ASP A 44 10.81 -5.14 12.81
N PHE A 45 9.62 -5.61 13.18
CA PHE A 45 9.45 -6.91 13.85
C PHE A 45 9.60 -8.13 12.94
N ASN A 46 9.51 -8.01 11.61
CA ASN A 46 9.36 -9.18 10.72
C ASN A 46 10.30 -9.23 9.51
N TYR A 47 11.09 -8.18 9.25
CA TYR A 47 11.92 -8.11 8.03
C TYR A 47 12.99 -9.22 7.93
N HIS A 48 13.35 -9.84 9.07
CA HIS A 48 14.27 -10.98 9.14
C HIS A 48 13.56 -12.35 8.94
N LEU A 49 12.22 -12.36 8.87
CA LEU A 49 11.38 -13.56 8.80
C LEU A 49 10.58 -13.62 7.49
N LEU A 50 10.99 -12.89 6.45
CA LEU A 50 10.25 -12.87 5.18
C LEU A 50 10.26 -14.26 4.51
N SER A 51 11.37 -14.99 4.62
CA SER A 51 11.47 -16.39 4.15
C SER A 51 10.47 -17.31 4.85
N GLU A 52 10.33 -17.21 6.17
CA GLU A 52 9.33 -17.98 6.94
C GLU A 52 7.89 -17.62 6.54
N MET A 53 7.64 -16.33 6.28
CA MET A 53 6.32 -15.90 5.82
C MET A 53 5.98 -16.47 4.43
N ALA A 54 6.98 -16.63 3.55
CA ALA A 54 6.79 -17.32 2.29
C ALA A 54 6.47 -18.81 2.49
N GLU A 55 7.15 -19.50 3.41
CA GLU A 55 6.82 -20.90 3.77
C GLU A 55 5.40 -21.04 4.38
N ILE A 56 4.95 -20.05 5.14
CA ILE A 56 3.55 -19.99 5.60
C ILE A 56 2.62 -19.89 4.40
N ALA A 57 2.93 -19.04 3.42
CA ALA A 57 2.11 -18.90 2.22
C ALA A 57 2.03 -20.21 1.41
N ASP A 58 3.12 -20.94 1.29
CA ASP A 58 3.14 -22.26 0.64
C ASP A 58 2.26 -23.28 1.35
N ARG A 59 2.39 -23.37 2.69
CA ARG A 59 1.56 -24.26 3.51
C ARG A 59 0.07 -23.93 3.41
N LEU A 60 -0.26 -22.68 3.11
CA LEU A 60 -1.61 -22.21 2.87
C LEU A 60 -2.06 -22.36 1.42
N GLU A 61 -1.28 -23.03 0.56
CA GLU A 61 -1.54 -23.21 -0.87
C GLU A 61 -1.84 -21.88 -1.58
N ALA A 62 -1.25 -20.78 -1.11
CA ALA A 62 -1.37 -19.48 -1.77
C ALA A 62 -0.55 -19.49 -3.06
N LYS A 63 -1.05 -18.83 -4.11
CA LYS A 63 -0.35 -18.82 -5.40
C LYS A 63 0.75 -17.76 -5.46
N THR A 64 0.55 -16.68 -4.72
CA THR A 64 1.42 -15.51 -4.69
C THR A 64 1.49 -14.96 -3.28
N ILE A 65 2.64 -14.42 -2.92
CA ILE A 65 2.80 -13.51 -1.79
C ILE A 65 3.38 -12.18 -2.28
N THR A 66 2.80 -11.08 -1.81
CA THR A 66 3.31 -9.73 -2.04
C THR A 66 3.73 -9.13 -0.72
N PHE A 67 5.02 -8.79 -0.61
CA PHE A 67 5.56 -8.00 0.47
C PHE A 67 5.46 -6.52 0.11
N HIS A 68 4.78 -5.74 0.94
CA HIS A 68 4.67 -4.30 0.78
C HIS A 68 5.69 -3.60 1.67
N HIS A 69 6.38 -2.60 1.13
CA HIS A 69 7.21 -1.71 1.94
C HIS A 69 6.35 -0.95 2.96
N LEU A 70 6.91 -0.72 4.14
CA LEU A 70 6.24 0.01 5.21
C LEU A 70 5.96 1.45 4.80
N ILE A 71 4.75 1.92 4.98
CA ILE A 71 4.43 3.34 4.85
C ILE A 71 4.76 4.04 6.17
N PHE A 72 5.63 5.05 6.11
CA PHE A 72 5.94 5.92 7.24
C PHE A 72 6.35 7.31 6.73
N ILE A 73 5.98 8.36 7.46
CA ILE A 73 6.30 9.75 7.13
C ILE A 73 6.71 10.50 8.40
N SER A 74 7.47 11.59 8.23
CA SER A 74 7.77 12.49 9.34
C SER A 74 6.58 13.39 9.65
N ARG A 75 6.53 13.89 10.89
CA ARG A 75 5.61 14.96 11.29
C ARG A 75 5.71 16.19 10.38
N ARG A 76 6.94 16.58 10.00
CA ARG A 76 7.21 17.68 9.06
C ARG A 76 6.50 17.47 7.72
N THR A 77 6.65 16.29 7.13
CA THR A 77 6.01 15.94 5.84
C THR A 77 4.49 15.98 5.93
N TYR A 78 3.93 15.49 7.04
CA TYR A 78 2.49 15.50 7.28
C TYR A 78 1.93 16.93 7.42
N GLU A 79 2.59 17.79 8.17
CA GLU A 79 2.19 19.18 8.37
C GLU A 79 2.31 19.99 7.07
N GLU A 80 3.40 19.80 6.33
CA GLU A 80 3.60 20.42 5.02
C GLU A 80 2.50 20.02 4.04
N HIS A 81 2.20 18.72 3.96
CA HIS A 81 1.14 18.19 3.12
C HIS A 81 -0.22 18.81 3.47
N ASN A 82 -0.59 18.83 4.75
CA ASN A 82 -1.87 19.39 5.19
C ASN A 82 -1.96 20.90 4.96
N ARG A 83 -0.85 21.64 5.09
CA ARG A 83 -0.84 23.06 4.72
C ARG A 83 -1.19 23.26 3.25
N ILE A 84 -0.57 22.51 2.36
CA ILE A 84 -0.84 22.55 0.92
C ILE A 84 -2.29 22.12 0.63
N PHE A 85 -2.77 21.08 1.31
CA PHE A 85 -4.11 20.55 1.12
C PHE A 85 -5.20 21.52 1.57
N ARG A 86 -5.02 22.22 2.70
CA ARG A 86 -5.93 23.29 3.14
C ARG A 86 -5.98 24.42 2.13
N GLU A 87 -4.83 24.87 1.62
CA GLU A 87 -4.76 25.96 0.64
C GLU A 87 -5.45 25.59 -0.69
N LEU A 88 -5.24 24.36 -1.17
CA LEU A 88 -5.75 23.93 -2.48
C LEU A 88 -7.18 23.40 -2.44
N PHE A 89 -7.61 22.77 -1.35
CA PHE A 89 -8.86 22.02 -1.30
C PHE A 89 -9.73 22.35 -0.07
N GLY A 90 -9.28 23.20 0.84
CA GLY A 90 -10.03 23.54 2.05
C GLY A 90 -10.21 22.38 3.03
N VAL A 91 -9.46 21.28 2.88
CA VAL A 91 -9.53 20.09 3.72
C VAL A 91 -8.14 19.65 4.18
N GLU A 92 -8.11 18.87 5.25
CA GLU A 92 -6.90 18.18 5.72
C GLU A 92 -6.99 16.69 5.43
N SER A 93 -5.85 16.08 5.11
CA SER A 93 -5.69 14.64 4.88
C SER A 93 -5.33 13.92 6.18
N PHE A 94 -6.27 13.86 7.12
CA PHE A 94 -6.06 13.15 8.41
C PHE A 94 -5.81 11.64 8.24
N ASP A 95 -6.11 11.06 7.07
CA ASP A 95 -5.82 9.66 6.75
C ASP A 95 -4.31 9.32 6.89
N TRP A 96 -3.43 10.31 6.81
CA TRP A 96 -1.99 10.12 6.98
C TRP A 96 -1.52 10.13 8.43
N ALA A 97 -2.35 10.55 9.38
CA ALA A 97 -1.95 10.71 10.78
C ALA A 97 -1.42 9.40 11.40
N GLY A 98 -2.00 8.26 11.01
CA GLY A 98 -1.60 6.94 11.48
C GLY A 98 -0.29 6.40 10.91
N PHE A 99 0.38 7.15 10.01
CA PHE A 99 1.69 6.81 9.45
C PHE A 99 2.78 7.80 9.88
N VAL A 100 2.45 8.75 10.75
CA VAL A 100 3.41 9.72 11.28
C VAL A 100 4.24 9.03 12.34
N GLU A 101 5.55 8.99 12.11
CA GLU A 101 6.52 8.42 13.03
C GLU A 101 7.51 9.50 13.49
N ASP A 102 7.95 9.40 14.74
CA ASP A 102 8.98 10.29 15.29
C ASP A 102 10.40 9.78 14.96
N GLU A 103 10.55 8.48 14.69
CA GLU A 103 11.82 7.83 14.35
C GLU A 103 11.71 7.00 13.06
N LEU A 104 12.85 6.75 12.42
CA LEU A 104 12.90 5.86 11.26
C LEU A 104 12.68 4.40 11.70
N PRO A 105 12.09 3.54 10.86
CA PRO A 105 11.93 2.12 11.18
C PRO A 105 13.28 1.45 11.45
N HIS A 106 13.35 0.65 12.50
CA HIS A 106 14.54 -0.12 12.89
C HIS A 106 14.76 -1.34 11.99
N ILE A 107 15.17 -1.09 10.74
CA ILE A 107 15.40 -2.11 9.73
C ILE A 107 16.86 -2.05 9.26
N ASP A 108 17.59 -3.15 9.44
CA ASP A 108 18.87 -3.35 8.78
C ASP A 108 18.62 -3.63 7.29
N THR A 109 19.00 -2.66 6.46
CA THR A 109 18.72 -2.71 5.02
C THR A 109 19.53 -3.78 4.29
N ASP A 110 20.73 -4.12 4.77
CA ASP A 110 21.53 -5.19 4.17
C ASP A 110 20.87 -6.54 4.39
N VAL A 111 20.44 -6.81 5.64
CA VAL A 111 19.70 -8.03 5.98
C VAL A 111 18.39 -8.12 5.19
N LEU A 112 17.64 -7.02 5.08
CA LEU A 112 16.41 -6.99 4.28
C LEU A 112 16.68 -7.31 2.80
N ILE A 113 17.71 -6.70 2.21
CA ILE A 113 18.07 -6.92 0.81
C ILE A 113 18.47 -8.38 0.59
N ASP A 114 19.24 -8.97 1.51
CA ASP A 114 19.60 -10.39 1.45
C ASP A 114 18.36 -11.30 1.49
N GLU A 115 17.39 -11.03 2.37
CA GLU A 115 16.12 -11.76 2.42
C GLU A 115 15.33 -11.62 1.11
N ILE A 116 15.24 -10.41 0.55
CA ILE A 116 14.60 -10.15 -0.74
C ILE A 116 15.27 -10.96 -1.86
N HIS A 117 16.60 -10.98 -1.89
CA HIS A 117 17.36 -11.70 -2.91
C HIS A 117 17.18 -13.22 -2.78
N LYS A 118 17.17 -13.77 -1.56
CA LYS A 118 16.84 -15.19 -1.30
C LYS A 118 15.45 -15.53 -1.84
N LEU A 119 14.45 -14.71 -1.52
CA LEU A 119 13.07 -14.92 -1.94
C LEU A 119 12.86 -14.82 -3.45
N ARG A 120 13.56 -13.90 -4.13
CA ARG A 120 13.52 -13.78 -5.60
C ARG A 120 14.04 -15.02 -6.34
N ARG A 121 14.87 -15.84 -5.69
CA ARG A 121 15.40 -17.09 -6.27
C ARG A 121 14.42 -18.26 -6.17
N ARG A 122 13.35 -18.15 -5.37
CA ARG A 122 12.31 -19.19 -5.27
C ARG A 122 11.56 -19.35 -6.60
N ARG A 123 11.03 -20.56 -6.84
CA ARG A 123 10.38 -20.97 -8.10
C ARG A 123 9.00 -21.57 -7.89
N ASP A 124 8.78 -22.15 -6.72
CA ASP A 124 7.56 -22.78 -6.25
C ASP A 124 6.47 -21.77 -5.88
N LEU A 125 6.87 -20.62 -5.31
CA LEU A 125 5.98 -19.52 -4.95
C LEU A 125 6.31 -18.27 -5.75
N ARG A 126 5.28 -17.59 -6.28
CA ARG A 126 5.47 -16.26 -6.86
C ARG A 126 5.59 -15.24 -5.71
N VAL A 127 6.82 -14.83 -5.41
CA VAL A 127 7.10 -13.77 -4.44
C VAL A 127 7.28 -12.45 -5.16
N THR A 128 6.62 -11.40 -4.68
CA THR A 128 6.73 -10.05 -5.22
C THR A 128 6.95 -9.04 -4.11
N PHE A 129 7.63 -7.95 -4.43
CA PHE A 129 7.86 -6.81 -3.54
C PHE A 129 7.23 -5.58 -4.17
N TYR A 130 6.55 -4.77 -3.36
CA TYR A 130 5.83 -3.61 -3.84
C TYR A 130 6.03 -2.37 -2.94
N PRO A 131 6.49 -1.23 -3.51
CA PRO A 131 7.07 -1.08 -4.85
C PRO A 131 8.30 -1.98 -5.07
N ASN A 132 8.67 -2.23 -6.33
CA ASN A 132 9.84 -3.06 -6.65
C ASN A 132 11.10 -2.19 -6.73
N PHE A 133 11.54 -1.72 -5.57
CA PHE A 133 12.73 -0.89 -5.44
C PHE A 133 14.02 -1.64 -5.77
N THR A 134 15.00 -0.88 -6.25
CA THR A 134 16.40 -1.31 -6.30
C THR A 134 17.00 -1.38 -4.89
N ASP A 135 18.12 -2.07 -4.74
CA ASP A 135 18.81 -2.20 -3.45
C ASP A 135 19.19 -0.81 -2.87
N GLU A 136 19.67 0.11 -3.72
CA GLU A 136 19.99 1.48 -3.31
C GLU A 136 18.74 2.27 -2.89
N GLU A 137 17.63 2.08 -3.61
CA GLU A 137 16.36 2.70 -3.22
C GLU A 137 15.82 2.13 -1.90
N ILE A 138 15.98 0.83 -1.63
CA ILE A 138 15.61 0.22 -0.35
C ILE A 138 16.41 0.88 0.78
N ARG A 139 17.72 1.07 0.60
CA ARG A 139 18.57 1.77 1.59
C ARG A 139 18.03 3.15 1.89
N ARG A 140 17.93 3.99 0.86
CA ARG A 140 17.43 5.36 0.99
C ARG A 140 16.01 5.42 1.52
N TYR A 141 15.16 4.45 1.19
CA TYR A 141 13.78 4.41 1.64
C TYR A 141 13.70 4.25 3.16
N TYR A 142 14.50 3.35 3.74
CA TYR A 142 14.47 3.03 5.18
C TYR A 142 15.42 3.88 6.04
N THR A 143 16.43 4.52 5.45
CA THR A 143 17.37 5.40 6.18
C THR A 143 17.01 6.89 6.09
N SER A 144 15.87 7.25 5.50
CA SER A 144 15.42 8.63 5.38
C SER A 144 13.89 8.76 5.32
N PHE A 145 13.37 9.83 5.91
CA PHE A 145 11.99 10.25 5.73
C PHE A 145 11.75 10.84 4.33
N ASP A 146 12.73 11.58 3.82
CA ASP A 146 12.71 12.14 2.48
C ASP A 146 13.18 11.08 1.49
N PHE A 147 12.28 10.65 0.60
CA PHE A 147 12.56 9.64 -0.40
C PHE A 147 11.93 10.03 -1.74
N LEU A 148 12.70 9.87 -2.82
CA LEU A 148 12.20 9.89 -4.18
C LEU A 148 12.88 8.77 -4.97
N PRO A 149 12.10 7.97 -5.71
CA PRO A 149 12.65 6.91 -6.53
C PRO A 149 13.38 7.48 -7.75
N ASP A 150 14.36 6.71 -8.22
CA ASP A 150 15.05 6.92 -9.49
C ASP A 150 14.57 5.91 -10.54
N SER A 151 14.12 4.73 -10.11
CA SER A 151 13.60 3.67 -10.98
C SER A 151 12.14 3.89 -11.42
N TYR A 152 11.44 4.85 -10.81
CA TYR A 152 10.05 5.20 -11.12
C TYR A 152 9.92 6.64 -11.58
N LYS A 153 8.93 6.89 -12.46
CA LYS A 153 8.54 8.27 -12.80
C LYS A 153 7.99 8.93 -11.55
N ARG A 154 8.51 10.12 -11.24
CA ARG A 154 8.12 10.91 -10.06
C ARG A 154 6.78 11.63 -10.28
N ARG A 155 5.71 10.86 -10.58
CA ARG A 155 4.35 11.36 -10.81
C ARG A 155 3.32 10.29 -10.44
N CYS A 156 2.21 10.70 -9.83
CA CYS A 156 1.11 9.78 -9.52
C CYS A 156 0.13 9.68 -10.70
N LEU A 157 -0.11 8.47 -11.22
CA LEU A 157 -1.13 8.23 -12.26
C LEU A 157 -2.45 7.66 -11.72
N SER A 158 -2.50 7.27 -10.44
CA SER A 158 -3.69 6.69 -9.80
C SER A 158 -4.98 7.52 -10.03
N PRO A 159 -4.98 8.87 -9.97
CA PRO A 159 -6.21 9.66 -10.16
C PRO A 159 -6.86 9.54 -11.55
N TRP A 160 -6.16 9.02 -12.56
CA TRP A 160 -6.70 8.77 -13.91
C TRP A 160 -7.13 7.33 -14.13
N MET A 161 -6.76 6.42 -13.22
CA MET A 161 -6.92 4.98 -13.39
C MET A 161 -7.82 4.36 -12.31
N VAL A 162 -7.93 4.99 -11.15
CA VAL A 162 -8.59 4.46 -9.95
C VAL A 162 -9.48 5.52 -9.32
N ALA A 163 -10.65 5.12 -8.83
CA ALA A 163 -11.47 5.88 -7.89
C ALA A 163 -11.74 5.02 -6.65
N TYR A 164 -11.89 5.68 -5.51
CA TYR A 164 -12.28 5.05 -4.26
C TYR A 164 -13.71 5.45 -3.95
N ILE A 165 -14.59 4.46 -3.74
CA ILE A 165 -15.96 4.68 -3.31
C ILE A 165 -16.06 4.17 -1.88
N PHE A 166 -16.37 5.06 -0.95
CA PHE A 166 -16.45 4.75 0.48
C PHE A 166 -17.87 4.26 0.85
N PRO A 167 -18.05 3.61 2.01
CA PRO A 167 -19.34 3.05 2.42
C PRO A 167 -20.50 4.06 2.48
N ASP A 168 -20.19 5.35 2.68
CA ASP A 168 -21.13 6.47 2.67
C ASP A 168 -21.49 6.95 1.26
N GLY A 169 -20.96 6.30 0.21
CA GLY A 169 -21.12 6.67 -1.19
C GLY A 169 -20.15 7.75 -1.67
N SER A 170 -19.32 8.32 -0.79
CA SER A 170 -18.37 9.36 -1.19
C SER A 170 -17.33 8.81 -2.16
N VAL A 171 -17.10 9.53 -3.26
CA VAL A 171 -16.08 9.22 -4.25
C VAL A 171 -14.86 10.07 -3.96
N ARG A 172 -13.70 9.43 -3.83
CA ARG A 172 -12.41 10.08 -3.60
C ARG A 172 -11.43 9.75 -4.73
N PRO A 173 -10.62 10.72 -5.20
CA PRO A 173 -9.62 10.49 -6.23
C PRO A 173 -8.35 9.81 -5.71
N CYS A 174 -8.20 9.73 -4.39
CA CYS A 174 -7.11 9.02 -3.72
C CYS A 174 -7.60 8.55 -2.34
N LEU A 175 -7.17 7.36 -1.92
CA LEU A 175 -7.59 6.74 -0.66
C LEU A 175 -7.20 7.57 0.57
N SER A 176 -5.99 8.13 0.57
CA SER A 176 -5.35 8.70 1.76
C SER A 176 -5.34 10.23 1.78
N LEU A 177 -6.20 10.90 1.00
CA LEU A 177 -6.16 12.37 0.89
C LEU A 177 -7.36 13.07 1.52
N ASN A 178 -8.32 12.33 2.06
CA ASN A 178 -9.57 12.82 2.63
C ASN A 178 -10.31 13.87 1.77
N LEU A 179 -10.24 13.71 0.44
CA LEU A 179 -10.90 14.60 -0.51
C LEU A 179 -12.06 13.85 -1.17
N SER A 180 -13.29 14.25 -0.88
CA SER A 180 -14.46 13.81 -1.65
C SER A 180 -14.66 14.75 -2.84
N VAL A 181 -14.95 14.18 -4.00
CA VAL A 181 -15.24 14.90 -5.25
C VAL A 181 -16.67 14.66 -5.75
N GLY A 182 -17.51 14.06 -4.91
CA GLY A 182 -18.91 13.73 -5.19
C GLY A 182 -19.39 12.51 -4.40
N ASN A 183 -20.68 12.20 -4.47
CA ASN A 183 -21.29 11.03 -3.85
C ASN A 183 -22.17 10.28 -4.85
N ILE A 184 -22.03 8.95 -4.93
CA ILE A 184 -22.80 8.11 -5.86
C ILE A 184 -24.30 8.01 -5.52
N GLY A 185 -24.70 8.45 -4.33
CA GLY A 185 -26.12 8.61 -3.97
C GLY A 185 -26.78 9.81 -4.64
N ASP A 186 -25.99 10.82 -5.04
CA ASP A 186 -26.49 12.08 -5.58
C ASP A 186 -26.29 12.20 -7.11
N SER A 187 -25.28 11.54 -7.66
CA SER A 187 -24.93 11.62 -9.09
C SER A 187 -24.33 10.31 -9.58
N SER A 188 -24.40 10.05 -10.89
CA SER A 188 -23.78 8.85 -11.44
C SER A 188 -22.26 8.91 -11.31
N PHE A 189 -21.61 7.75 -11.18
CA PHE A 189 -20.15 7.67 -11.15
C PHE A 189 -19.50 8.35 -12.38
N LYS A 190 -20.11 8.23 -13.56
CA LYS A 190 -19.60 8.83 -14.79
C LYS A 190 -19.60 10.36 -14.72
N GLU A 191 -20.64 10.95 -14.14
CA GLU A 191 -20.72 12.41 -13.92
C GLU A 191 -19.68 12.86 -12.92
N ILE A 192 -19.53 12.16 -11.79
CA ILE A 192 -18.52 12.48 -10.76
C ILE A 192 -17.09 12.34 -11.31
N TRP A 193 -16.79 11.23 -11.98
CA TRP A 193 -15.48 10.95 -12.56
C TRP A 193 -15.05 11.99 -13.60
N ASN A 194 -16.02 12.57 -14.31
CA ASN A 194 -15.81 13.63 -15.30
C ASN A 194 -16.19 15.02 -14.76
N GLY A 195 -16.49 15.13 -13.46
CA GLY A 195 -16.94 16.35 -12.83
C GLY A 195 -15.81 17.37 -12.69
N GLU A 196 -16.20 18.61 -12.41
CA GLU A 196 -15.25 19.72 -12.26
C GLU A 196 -14.24 19.46 -11.14
N GLU A 197 -14.69 19.05 -9.95
CA GLU A 197 -13.82 18.79 -8.80
C GLU A 197 -12.79 17.68 -9.06
N TYR A 198 -13.20 16.58 -9.71
CA TYR A 198 -12.29 15.50 -10.06
C TYR A 198 -11.25 15.99 -11.10
N ARG A 199 -11.69 16.70 -12.14
CA ARG A 199 -10.79 17.29 -13.14
C ARG A 199 -9.85 18.33 -12.54
N ARG A 200 -10.33 19.14 -11.59
CA ARG A 200 -9.54 20.12 -10.84
C ARG A 200 -8.43 19.43 -10.06
N PHE A 201 -8.76 18.37 -9.30
CA PHE A 201 -7.77 17.57 -8.59
C PHE A 201 -6.70 16.99 -9.53
N ARG A 202 -7.12 16.38 -10.65
CA ARG A 202 -6.19 15.83 -11.66
C ARG A 202 -5.27 16.89 -12.26
N ARG A 203 -5.80 18.08 -12.56
CA ARG A 203 -5.01 19.20 -13.11
C ARG A 203 -3.92 19.61 -12.11
N ILE A 204 -4.28 19.80 -10.84
CA ILE A 204 -3.35 20.12 -9.76
C ILE A 204 -2.28 19.03 -9.62
N VAL A 205 -2.66 17.74 -9.58
CA VAL A 205 -1.69 16.64 -9.50
C VAL A 205 -0.76 16.61 -10.71
N LYS A 206 -1.28 16.87 -11.92
CA LYS A 206 -0.46 16.90 -13.15
C LYS A 206 0.55 18.04 -13.13
N GLU A 207 0.15 19.23 -12.67
CA GLU A 207 1.01 20.42 -12.60
C GLU A 207 2.08 20.28 -11.51
N ARG A 208 1.70 19.75 -10.34
CA ARG A 208 2.63 19.53 -9.22
C ARG A 208 3.49 18.27 -9.35
N GLY A 209 3.05 17.31 -10.14
CA GLY A 209 3.59 15.94 -10.18
C GLY A 209 3.08 15.07 -9.02
N PHE A 210 3.24 15.53 -7.78
CA PHE A 210 2.81 14.82 -6.57
C PHE A 210 2.69 15.73 -5.32
N PHE A 211 2.11 15.19 -4.25
CA PHE A 211 2.05 15.83 -2.93
C PHE A 211 3.12 15.25 -1.97
N PRO A 212 3.53 15.96 -0.91
CA PRO A 212 4.67 15.56 -0.07
C PRO A 212 4.62 14.12 0.48
N VAL A 213 3.44 13.61 0.80
CA VAL A 213 3.24 12.23 1.30
C VAL A 213 3.28 11.16 0.20
N CYS A 214 3.05 11.53 -1.06
CA CYS A 214 2.90 10.58 -2.16
C CYS A 214 4.10 9.66 -2.37
N PRO A 215 5.38 10.09 -2.25
CA PRO A 215 6.51 9.18 -2.40
C PRO A 215 6.54 8.04 -1.39
N LYS A 216 5.85 8.13 -0.25
CA LYS A 216 5.72 7.02 0.70
C LYS A 216 4.44 6.19 0.47
N CYS A 217 3.57 6.60 -0.46
CA CYS A 217 2.33 5.90 -0.81
C CYS A 217 2.57 4.78 -1.83
N THR A 218 1.89 3.64 -1.68
CA THR A 218 1.93 2.55 -2.65
C THR A 218 1.34 2.92 -4.01
N GLU A 219 0.29 3.75 -4.04
CA GLU A 219 -0.38 4.18 -5.29
C GLU A 219 0.52 5.03 -6.20
N PHE A 220 1.53 5.68 -5.64
CA PHE A 220 2.47 6.52 -6.39
C PHE A 220 3.31 5.70 -7.40
N TYR A 221 3.44 4.40 -7.14
CA TYR A 221 4.24 3.46 -7.93
C TYR A 221 3.40 2.58 -8.84
N ARG A 222 2.10 2.88 -8.98
CA ARG A 222 1.24 2.17 -9.93
C ARG A 222 1.31 2.83 -11.29
N PHE A 223 1.32 1.97 -12.32
CA PHE A 223 1.24 2.27 -13.76
C PHE A 223 2.51 2.83 -14.40
#